data_AF-A0A8S3K3M5-F1
#
_entry.id   AF-A0A8S3K3M5-F1
#
_cell.length_a   1.000
_cell.length_b   1.000
_cell.length_c   1.000
_cell.angle_alpha   90.00
_cell.angle_beta   90.00
_cell.angle_gamma   90.00
#
_symmetry.space_group_name_H-M   'P 1'
#
loop_
_entity.id
_entity.type
_entity.pdbx_description
1 polymer ?
#
loop_
_entity_poly.entity_id
_entity_poly.type
_entity_poly.pdbx_seq_one_letter_code
_entity_poly.pdbx_strand_id
1 'polypeptide(L)' 'QVQLCINQDIKRQPVIIDTDTDVDDLWAIHYLLNVPTVDVLAITTVGDGYNKPLYSGSNVLTFLDLIGCSNGVGVGYGVK' A
#
# COMPACT_ATOMS: atom_id res chain seq x y z
N GLN A 1 -1.10 -19.82 12.71
CA GLN A 1 -1.15 -18.63 13.59
C GLN A 1 0.11 -17.83 13.30
N VAL A 2 0.01 -16.67 12.64
CA VAL A 2 1.16 -15.81 12.36
C VAL A 2 1.07 -14.62 13.31
N GLN A 3 1.98 -14.58 14.27
CA GLN A 3 2.13 -13.48 15.22
C GLN A 3 3.01 -12.40 14.56
N LEU A 4 2.49 -11.18 14.38
CA LEU A 4 3.29 -10.05 13.90
C LEU A 4 4.16 -9.49 15.04
N CYS A 5 5.47 -9.45 14.81
CA CYS A 5 6.46 -8.81 15.67
C CYS A 5 6.30 -7.29 15.57
N ILE A 6 5.77 -6.65 16.61
CA ILE A 6 5.81 -5.19 16.70
C ILE A 6 6.29 -4.75 18.07
N ASN A 7 7.53 -4.25 18.10
CA ASN A 7 8.09 -3.53 19.23
C ASN A 7 7.49 -2.11 19.26
N GLN A 8 6.91 -1.73 20.39
CA GLN A 8 6.22 -0.44 20.55
C GLN A 8 7.15 0.78 20.67
N ASP A 9 8.47 0.57 20.73
CA ASP A 9 9.47 1.64 20.96
C ASP A 9 10.10 2.23 19.69
N ILE A 10 9.69 1.79 18.49
CA ILE A 10 10.24 2.31 17.23
C ILE A 10 9.38 3.48 16.74
N LYS A 11 9.95 4.69 16.73
CA LYS A 11 9.33 5.85 16.06
C LYS A 11 9.17 5.54 14.57
N ARG A 12 7.92 5.43 14.12
CA ARG A 12 7.61 5.21 12.70
C ARG A 12 7.56 6.51 11.93
N GLN A 13 8.02 6.46 10.70
CA GLN A 13 7.90 7.52 9.73
C GLN A 13 6.57 7.35 8.98
N PRO A 14 5.61 8.28 9.13
CA PRO A 14 4.40 8.26 8.33
C PRO A 14 4.72 8.54 6.87
N VAL A 15 4.15 7.75 5.96
CA VAL A 15 4.32 7.90 4.51
C VAL A 15 2.99 7.77 3.77
N ILE A 16 2.90 8.47 2.64
CA ILE A 16 1.86 8.29 1.62
C ILE A 16 2.59 7.85 0.35
N ILE A 17 2.10 6.79 -0.29
CA ILE A 17 2.68 6.20 -1.50
C ILE A 17 1.81 6.60 -2.69
N ASP A 18 2.38 7.19 -3.73
CA ASP A 18 1.69 7.49 -4.99
C ASP A 18 2.35 6.71 -6.13
N THR A 19 1.61 5.83 -6.81
CA THR A 19 2.15 4.85 -7.76
C THR A 19 1.13 4.44 -8.85
N ASP A 20 1.59 3.97 -10.01
CA ASP A 20 0.79 3.41 -11.11
C ASP A 20 0.40 1.94 -10.94
N THR A 21 0.85 1.29 -9.86
CA THR A 21 0.38 -0.04 -9.38
C THR A 21 0.67 -1.22 -10.31
N ASP A 22 1.84 -1.25 -10.91
CA ASP A 22 2.36 -2.42 -11.59
C ASP A 22 2.91 -3.45 -10.60
N VAL A 23 3.38 -4.59 -11.12
CA VAL A 23 3.81 -5.72 -10.29
C VAL A 23 4.91 -5.30 -9.31
N ASP A 24 5.92 -4.57 -9.77
CA ASP A 24 7.03 -4.08 -8.94
C ASP A 24 6.57 -3.11 -7.85
N ASP A 25 5.57 -2.26 -8.11
CA ASP A 25 4.97 -1.41 -7.10
C ASP A 25 4.29 -2.21 -5.99
N LEU A 26 3.56 -3.27 -6.34
CA LEU A 26 2.93 -4.15 -5.34
C LEU A 26 3.97 -4.80 -4.43
N TRP A 27 5.12 -5.21 -4.96
CA TRP A 27 6.23 -5.71 -4.16
C TRP A 27 6.85 -4.63 -3.28
N ALA A 28 7.01 -3.41 -3.78
CA ALA A 28 7.52 -2.28 -3.00
C ALA A 28 6.56 -1.90 -1.85
N ILE A 29 5.25 -1.88 -2.11
CA ILE A 29 4.20 -1.68 -1.10
C ILE A 29 4.30 -2.77 -0.04
N HIS A 30 4.40 -4.04 -0.45
CA HIS A 30 4.52 -5.16 0.49
C HIS A 30 5.76 -5.04 1.37
N TYR A 31 6.90 -4.67 0.77
CA TYR A 31 8.13 -4.42 1.51
C TYR A 31 7.91 -3.33 2.56
N LEU A 32 7.39 -2.16 2.16
CA LEU A 32 7.19 -1.01 3.06
C LEU A 32 6.22 -1.29 4.21
N LEU A 33 5.15 -2.05 3.95
CA LEU A 33 4.20 -2.48 4.99
C LEU A 33 4.84 -3.36 6.08
N ASN A 34 5.97 -4.01 5.76
CA ASN A 34 6.71 -4.86 6.69
C ASN A 34 7.94 -4.17 7.30
N VAL A 35 8.26 -2.92 6.93
CA VAL A 35 9.36 -2.17 7.52
C VAL A 35 8.93 -1.60 8.88
N PRO A 36 9.54 -2.01 10.01
CA PRO A 36 9.07 -1.62 11.36
C PRO A 36 9.13 -0.13 11.66
N THR A 37 9.95 0.61 10.90
CA THR A 37 10.14 2.06 11.02
C THR A 37 9.25 2.87 10.07
N VAL A 38 8.40 2.23 9.28
CA VAL A 38 7.51 2.90 8.31
C VAL A 38 6.06 2.69 8.74
N ASP A 39 5.26 3.75 8.60
CA ASP A 39 3.82 3.72 8.81
C ASP A 39 3.12 4.19 7.53
N VAL A 40 2.63 3.24 6.73
CA VAL A 40 1.97 3.53 5.46
C VAL A 40 0.54 3.99 5.76
N LEU A 41 0.28 5.28 5.60
CA LEU A 41 -1.02 5.87 5.91
C LEU A 41 -2.00 5.74 4.75
N ALA A 42 -1.50 5.92 3.52
CA ALA A 42 -2.31 5.82 2.33
C ALA A 42 -1.50 5.43 1.09
N ILE A 43 -2.18 4.81 0.14
CA ILE A 43 -1.70 4.49 -1.20
C ILE A 43 -2.64 5.19 -2.21
N THR A 44 -2.10 6.06 -3.05
CA THR A 44 -2.82 6.69 -4.14
C THR A 44 -2.36 6.10 -5.47
N THR A 45 -3.32 5.92 -6.38
CA THR A 45 -3.04 5.40 -7.71
C THR A 45 -3.43 6.38 -8.80
N VAL A 46 -2.58 6.60 -9.79
CA VAL A 46 -2.91 7.43 -10.97
C VAL A 46 -2.89 6.56 -12.22
N GLY A 47 -3.89 6.71 -13.08
CA GLY A 47 -3.85 6.10 -14.40
C GLY A 47 -2.87 6.83 -15.31
N ASP A 48 -1.93 6.10 -15.87
CA ASP A 48 -0.87 6.61 -16.75
C ASP A 48 -1.21 6.49 -18.26
N GLY A 49 -2.34 5.82 -18.57
CA GLY A 49 -2.79 5.53 -19.93
C GLY A 49 -2.56 4.07 -20.35
N TYR A 50 -1.70 3.32 -19.64
CA TYR A 50 -1.56 1.87 -19.75
C TYR A 50 -2.42 1.16 -18.71
N ASN A 51 -2.48 1.71 -17.50
CA ASN A 51 -3.36 1.28 -16.42
C ASN A 51 -4.57 2.21 -16.30
N LYS A 52 -5.76 1.61 -16.28
CA LYS A 52 -7.02 2.33 -16.06
C LYS A 52 -7.16 2.60 -14.54
N PRO A 53 -7.36 3.86 -14.10
CA PRO A 53 -7.29 4.24 -12.67
C PRO A 53 -8.21 3.43 -11.74
N LEU A 54 -9.41 3.07 -12.22
CA LEU A 54 -10.38 2.24 -11.48
C LEU A 54 -9.88 0.82 -11.17
N TYR A 55 -9.07 0.25 -12.06
CA TYR A 55 -8.52 -1.08 -11.89
C TYR A 55 -7.29 -1.04 -10.97
N SER A 56 -6.46 0.01 -11.04
CA SER A 56 -5.32 0.20 -10.14
C SER A 56 -5.75 0.26 -8.67
N GLY A 57 -6.75 1.08 -8.33
CA GLY A 57 -7.28 1.13 -6.96
C GLY A 57 -7.88 -0.20 -6.49
N SER A 58 -8.59 -0.91 -7.38
CA SER A 58 -9.16 -2.24 -7.06
C SER A 58 -8.07 -3.31 -6.86
N ASN A 59 -6.96 -3.23 -7.62
CA ASN A 59 -5.82 -4.11 -7.48
C ASN A 59 -5.12 -3.89 -6.14
N VAL A 60 -4.90 -2.63 -5.72
CA VAL A 60 -4.33 -2.31 -4.39
C VAL A 60 -5.22 -2.87 -3.28
N LEU A 61 -6.53 -2.65 -3.34
CA LEU A 61 -7.46 -3.16 -2.32
C LEU A 61 -7.43 -4.68 -2.24
N THR A 62 -7.52 -5.36 -3.40
CA THR A 62 -7.44 -6.83 -3.47
C THR A 62 -6.11 -7.35 -2.93
N PHE A 63 -5.01 -6.66 -3.25
CA PHE A 63 -3.69 -7.02 -2.77
C PHE A 63 -3.57 -6.89 -1.25
N LEU A 64 -4.03 -5.76 -0.69
CA LEU A 64 -4.03 -5.52 0.75
C LEU A 64 -4.88 -6.56 1.50
N ASP A 65 -6.03 -6.94 0.95
CA ASP A 65 -6.87 -8.01 1.49
C ASP A 65 -6.14 -9.37 1.48
N LEU A 66 -5.45 -9.71 0.38
CA LEU A 66 -4.71 -10.97 0.25
C LEU A 66 -3.57 -11.10 1.27
N ILE A 67 -2.90 -9.99 1.61
CA ILE A 67 -1.79 -9.98 2.58
C ILE A 67 -2.26 -9.71 4.02
N GLY A 68 -3.56 -9.50 4.24
CA GLY A 68 -4.13 -9.24 5.57
C GLY A 68 -3.83 -7.85 6.13
N CYS A 69 -3.56 -6.87 5.28
CA CYS A 69 -3.19 -5.49 5.64
C CYS A 69 -4.25 -4.44 5.23
N SER A 70 -5.49 -4.85 4.96
CA SER A 70 -6.54 -3.92 4.53
C SER A 70 -7.07 -3.00 5.65
N ASN A 71 -6.77 -3.31 6.91
CA ASN A 71 -7.14 -2.46 8.04
C ASN A 71 -6.04 -1.42 8.32
N GLY A 72 -6.34 -0.14 8.08
CA GLY A 72 -5.50 0.98 8.51
C GLY A 72 -4.75 1.73 7.41
N VAL A 73 -4.80 1.26 6.16
CA VAL A 73 -4.21 1.94 5.00
C VAL A 73 -5.34 2.53 4.14
N GLY A 74 -5.34 3.84 3.93
CA GLY A 74 -6.26 4.47 2.99
C GLY A 74 -5.89 4.17 1.54
N VAL A 75 -6.86 3.93 0.67
CA VAL A 75 -6.61 3.79 -0.78
C VAL A 75 -7.39 4.88 -1.53
N GLY A 76 -6.66 5.68 -2.31
CA GLY A 76 -7.21 6.74 -3.15
C GLY A 76 -6.89 6.52 -4.63
N TYR A 77 -7.69 7.09 -5.52
CA TYR A 77 -7.42 7.08 -6.95
C TYR A 77 -7.50 8.49 -7.52
N GLY A 78 -6.51 8.86 -8.33
CA GLY A 78 -6.46 10.10 -9.07
C GLY A 78 -7.13 9.96 -10.44
N VAL A 79 -7.90 10.97 -10.81
CA VAL A 79 -8.37 11.19 -12.18
C VAL A 79 -7.45 12.22 -12.83
N LYS A 80 -6.91 11.88 -14.00
CA LYS A 80 -6.13 12.78 -14.84
C LYS A 80 -7.03 13.47 -15.86
#